data_AF-A0A3N5HFP9-F1
#
_entry.id   AF-A0A3N5HFP9-F1
#
_cell.length_a   1.000
_cell.length_b   1.000
_cell.length_c   1.000
_cell.angle_alpha   90.00
_cell.angle_beta   90.00
_cell.angle_gamma   90.00
#
_symmetry.space_group_name_H-M   'P 1'
#
loop_
_entity.id
_entity.type
_entity.pdbx_description
1 polymer ?
#
loop_
_entity_poly.entity_id
_entity_poly.type
_entity_poly.pdbx_seq_one_letter_code
_entity_poly.pdbx_strand_id
1 'polypeptide(L)' 'VHTEVPEAAAGQGIGGKLARAAFAWARGNGTKLVVTCPFVQKWLERHPDERDLVSPRPGGG' A
#
# COMPACT_ATOMS: atom_id res chain seq x y z
N VAL A 1 3.36 12.63 -9.91
CA VAL A 1 3.20 11.26 -10.44
C VAL A 1 2.48 10.43 -9.38
N HIS A 2 1.23 10.05 -9.65
CA HIS A 2 0.40 9.22 -8.78
C HIS A 2 0.21 7.89 -9.49
N THR A 3 0.79 6.81 -8.95
CA THR A 3 0.72 5.48 -9.56
C THR A 3 -0.37 4.71 -8.83
N GLU A 4 -1.59 4.80 -9.34
CA GLU A 4 -2.71 4.00 -8.86
C GLU A 4 -2.50 2.56 -9.33
N VAL A 5 -2.42 1.62 -8.37
CA VAL A 5 -2.30 0.19 -8.69
C VAL A 5 -3.70 -0.30 -9.03
N PRO A 6 -3.97 -0.73 -10.29
CA PRO A 6 -5.29 -1.15 -10.69
C PRO A 6 -5.77 -2.34 -9.87
N GLU A 7 -6.96 -2.15 -9.31
CA GLU A 7 -7.76 -3.01 -8.44
C GLU A 7 -7.90 -4.46 -8.96
N ALA A 8 -7.77 -4.66 -10.28
CA ALA A 8 -7.85 -5.95 -10.95
C ALA A 8 -6.79 -6.98 -10.49
N ALA A 9 -5.69 -6.57 -9.85
CA ALA A 9 -4.64 -7.48 -9.41
C ALA A 9 -4.84 -8.06 -7.99
N ALA A 10 -5.84 -7.59 -7.23
CA ALA A 10 -6.02 -7.93 -5.82
C ALA A 10 -6.49 -9.38 -5.56
N GLY A 11 -7.09 -10.06 -6.55
CA GLY A 11 -7.83 -11.32 -6.35
C GLY A 11 -7.08 -12.63 -6.56
N GLN A 12 -5.86 -12.65 -7.13
CA GLN A 12 -5.17 -13.91 -7.51
C GLN A 12 -3.87 -14.20 -6.73
N GLY A 13 -3.68 -13.62 -5.53
CA GLY A 13 -2.41 -13.73 -4.79
C GLY A 13 -1.26 -12.87 -5.36
N ILE A 14 -1.49 -12.26 -6.53
CA ILE A 14 -0.63 -11.23 -7.13
C ILE A 14 -0.71 -9.93 -6.31
N GLY A 15 -1.89 -9.59 -5.78
CA GLY A 15 -2.12 -8.39 -4.97
C GLY A 15 -1.17 -8.26 -3.77
N GLY A 16 -0.86 -9.36 -3.09
CA GLY A 16 0.10 -9.35 -1.97
C GLY A 16 1.55 -9.12 -2.43
N LYS A 17 1.93 -9.67 -3.59
CA LYS A 17 3.26 -9.42 -4.18
C LYS A 17 3.40 -7.97 -4.65
N LEU A 18 2.36 -7.41 -5.26
CA LEU A 18 2.33 -6.01 -5.68
C LEU A 18 2.34 -5.05 -4.50
N ALA A 19 1.55 -5.31 -3.45
CA ALA A 19 1.57 -4.52 -2.23
C ALA A 19 2.99 -4.49 -1.64
N ARG A 20 3.59 -5.67 -1.46
CA ARG A 20 4.96 -5.78 -0.94
C ARG A 20 5.99 -5.06 -1.81
N ALA A 21 5.86 -5.13 -3.13
CA ALA A 21 6.74 -4.40 -4.06
C ALA A 21 6.56 -2.88 -3.96
N ALA A 22 5.32 -2.41 -3.84
CA ALA A 22 5.02 -0.98 -3.66
C ALA A 22 5.59 -0.44 -2.34
N PHE A 23 5.42 -1.18 -1.25
CA PHE A 23 6.00 -0.82 0.06
C PHE A 23 7.53 -0.85 0.04
N ALA A 24 8.14 -1.88 -0.56
CA ALA A 24 9.59 -1.94 -0.71
C ALA A 24 10.15 -0.75 -1.51
N TRP A 25 9.46 -0.35 -2.59
CA TRP A 25 9.81 0.83 -3.35
C TRP A 25 9.67 2.11 -2.53
N ALA A 26 8.56 2.26 -1.81
CA ALA A 26 8.30 3.41 -0.94
C ALA A 26 9.38 3.56 0.14
N ARG A 27 9.80 2.44 0.76
CA ARG A 27 10.89 2.39 1.73
C ARG A 27 12.23 2.82 1.14
N GLY A 28 12.57 2.31 -0.05
CA GLY A 28 13.81 2.66 -0.75
C GLY A 28 13.87 4.13 -1.18
N ASN A 29 12.72 4.75 -1.43
CA ASN A 29 12.60 6.16 -1.82
C ASN A 29 12.27 7.09 -0.64
N GLY A 30 12.19 6.58 0.60
CA GLY A 30 11.80 7.37 1.77
C GLY A 30 10.43 8.04 1.64
N THR A 31 9.53 7.46 0.85
CA THR A 31 8.20 8.02 0.54
C THR A 31 7.11 7.25 1.27
N LYS A 32 6.03 7.94 1.66
CA LYS A 32 4.85 7.31 2.28
C LYS A 32 3.73 7.06 1.26
N LEU A 33 3.06 5.92 1.37
CA LEU A 33 1.94 5.51 0.53
C LEU A 33 0.60 5.88 1.17
N VAL A 34 -0.34 6.40 0.38
CA VAL A 34 -1.73 6.53 0.82
C VAL A 34 -2.47 5.26 0.41
N VAL A 35 -2.93 4.49 1.40
CA VAL A 35 -3.61 3.22 1.16
C VAL A 35 -5.12 3.43 1.21
N THR A 36 -5.76 3.45 0.04
CA THR A 36 -7.22 3.56 -0.09
C THR A 36 -7.89 2.20 -0.28
N CYS A 37 -7.18 1.22 -0.86
CA CYS A 37 -7.72 -0.10 -1.16
C CYS A 37 -7.94 -0.94 0.12
N PRO A 38 -9.15 -1.46 0.38
CA PRO A 38 -9.44 -2.25 1.58
C PRO A 38 -8.65 -3.57 1.63
N PHE A 39 -8.25 -4.13 0.49
CA PHE A 39 -7.38 -5.30 0.44
C PHE A 39 -6.02 -5.03 1.07
N VAL A 40 -5.39 -3.90 0.72
CA VAL A 40 -4.07 -3.53 1.24
C VAL A 40 -4.17 -3.15 2.72
N GLN A 41 -5.29 -2.56 3.15
CA GLN A 41 -5.56 -2.35 4.57
C GLN A 41 -5.57 -3.67 5.36
N LYS A 42 -6.26 -4.70 4.85
CA LYS A 42 -6.22 -6.06 5.45
C LYS A 42 -4.84 -6.70 5.40
N TRP A 43 -4.09 -6.47 4.32
CA TRP A 43 -2.72 -6.96 4.21
C TRP A 43 -1.81 -6.33 5.28
N LEU A 44 -1.97 -5.04 5.57
CA LEU A 44 -1.23 -4.33 6.62
C LEU A 44 -1.53 -4.84 8.04
N GLU A 45 -2.69 -5.45 8.28
CA GLU A 45 -2.96 -6.13 9.55
C GLU A 45 -2.03 -7.33 9.77
N ARG A 46 -1.61 -7.99 8.68
CA ARG A 46 -0.67 -9.11 8.68
C ARG A 46 0.79 -8.67 8.56
N HIS A 47 1.03 -7.41 8.19
CA HIS A 47 2.34 -6.80 7.96
C HIS A 47 2.44 -5.44 8.66
N PRO A 48 2.45 -5.43 10.01
CA PRO A 48 2.42 -4.19 10.78
C PRO A 48 3.67 -3.32 10.57
N ASP A 49 4.83 -3.91 10.25
CA ASP A 49 6.08 -3.20 9.96
C ASP A 49 5.98 -2.22 8.79
N GLU A 50 5.07 -2.47 7.84
CA GLU A 50 4.88 -1.64 6.66
C GLU A 50 3.95 -0.44 6.93
N ARG A 51 3.31 -0.40 8.11
CA ARG A 51 2.42 0.71 8.50
C ARG A 51 3.16 2.04 8.67
N ASP A 52 4.45 2.01 9.00
CA ASP A 52 5.28 3.22 9.09
C ASP A 52 5.35 3.97 7.75
N LEU A 53 5.27 3.21 6.65
CA LEU A 53 5.29 3.73 5.30
C LEU A 53 3.89 4.16 4.81
N VAL A 54 2.85 4.07 5.66
CA VAL A 54 1.51 4.52 5.30
C VAL A 54 1.33 5.97 5.76
N SER A 55 1.05 6.86 4.81
CA SER A 55 0.67 8.22 5.13
C SER A 55 -0.79 8.24 5.60
N PRO A 56 -1.14 8.97 6.67
CA PRO A 56 -2.53 9.29 6.94
C PRO A 56 -3.10 10.03 5.73
N ARG A 57 -4.29 9.63 5.29
CA ARG A 57 -5.00 10.25 4.16
C ARG A 57 -5.02 11.78 4.34
N PRO A 58 -4.50 12.57 3.38
CA PRO A 58 -4.64 14.02 3.44
C PRO A 58 -6.12 14.36 3.18
N GLY A 59 -6.88 14.67 4.23
CA GLY A 59 -8.28 15.08 4.11
C GLY A 59 -9.20 14.66 5.26
N GLY A 60 -8.78 14.82 6.51
CA GLY A 60 -9.72 14.90 7.62
C GLY A 60 -9.93 16.37 7.96
N GLY A 61 -10.85 17.03 7.27
CA GLY A 61 -11.53 18.23 7.76
C GLY A 61 -12.84 17.80 8.40
#